data_AF-A0A0C2BIU0-F1
#
_entry.id   AF-A0A0C2BIU0-F1
#
_cell.length_a   1.000
_cell.length_b   1.000
_cell.length_c   1.000
_cell.angle_alpha   90.00
_cell.angle_beta   90.00
_cell.angle_gamma   90.00
#
_symmetry.space_group_name_H-M   'P 1'
#
loop_
_entity.id
_entity.type
_entity.pdbx_description
1 polymer ?
#
loop_
_entity_poly.entity_id
_entity_poly.type
_entity_poly.pdbx_seq_one_letter_code
_entity_poly.pdbx_strand_id
1 'polypeptide(L)'
;MAPLCYWKVKAAFRDAELTRAFDQVSEAEPVSIESWSYLMPPANTAVKMQLRRQIRPFVENALRKGPLGLAADFRQMKRKDDPLPMSEFIAQEPNGKNRYKDIGCLDNNRVVLSIGPCSYIHANYVSTPNNPKRFICTQLKRKLIQSAGTPTDNML
;
A
#
# COMPACT_ATOMS: atom_id res chain seq x y z
N MET A 1 -7.65 -21.44 27.00
CA MET A 1 -7.53 -21.54 25.53
C MET A 1 -8.92 -21.32 24.94
N ALA A 2 -9.19 -20.17 24.32
CA ALA A 2 -10.48 -19.89 23.68
C ALA A 2 -10.47 -20.34 22.21
N PRO A 3 -11.52 -20.98 21.69
CA PRO A 3 -11.49 -21.55 20.35
C PRO A 3 -11.75 -20.48 19.27
N LEU A 4 -11.06 -20.66 18.14
CA LEU A 4 -11.08 -19.94 16.86
C LEU A 4 -12.45 -19.93 16.15
N CYS A 5 -13.54 -19.62 16.85
CA CYS A 5 -14.90 -19.82 16.34
C CYS A 5 -15.70 -18.51 16.25
N TYR A 6 -15.21 -17.48 15.56
CA TYR A 6 -16.01 -16.28 15.26
C TYR A 6 -16.34 -16.08 13.77
N TRP A 7 -16.01 -17.06 12.91
CA TRP A 7 -16.27 -16.98 11.46
C TRP A 7 -17.27 -18.03 10.94
N LYS A 8 -17.85 -18.86 11.81
CA LYS A 8 -19.01 -19.69 11.46
C LYS A 8 -20.31 -18.89 11.61
N VAL A 9 -20.45 -17.80 10.86
CA VAL A 9 -21.75 -17.12 10.70
C VAL A 9 -22.31 -17.50 9.33
N LYS A 10 -23.58 -17.87 9.33
CA LYS A 10 -24.38 -18.53 8.28
C LYS A 10 -24.23 -17.90 6.89
N ALA A 11 -23.85 -18.72 5.90
CA ALA A 11 -23.65 -18.28 4.51
C ALA A 11 -24.92 -17.78 3.81
N ALA A 12 -26.12 -18.26 4.19
CA ALA A 12 -27.37 -17.94 3.51
C ALA A 12 -28.08 -16.66 4.00
N PHE A 13 -27.69 -16.08 5.15
CA PHE A 13 -28.37 -14.89 5.71
C PHE A 13 -27.84 -13.57 5.13
N ARG A 14 -26.76 -13.60 4.33
CA ARG A 14 -25.98 -12.40 3.95
C ARG A 14 -26.42 -11.75 2.63
N ASP A 15 -26.98 -12.48 1.67
CA ASP A 15 -27.19 -11.93 0.32
C ASP A 15 -28.27 -10.84 0.26
N ALA A 16 -29.38 -11.01 0.99
CA ALA A 16 -30.47 -10.03 1.04
C ALA A 16 -30.07 -8.75 1.78
N GLU A 17 -29.33 -8.88 2.90
CA GLU A 17 -28.85 -7.75 3.68
C GLU A 17 -27.76 -6.98 2.93
N LEU A 18 -26.87 -7.67 2.22
CA LEU A 18 -25.86 -7.04 1.38
C LEU A 18 -26.49 -6.30 0.20
N THR A 19 -27.46 -6.93 -0.47
CA THR A 19 -28.23 -6.32 -1.57
C THR A 19 -28.89 -5.03 -1.08
N ARG A 20 -29.59 -5.10 0.06
CA ARG A 20 -30.22 -3.93 0.69
C ARG A 20 -29.20 -2.83 1.01
N ALA A 21 -28.03 -3.17 1.54
CA ALA A 21 -26.98 -2.20 1.85
C ALA A 21 -26.42 -1.49 0.61
N PHE A 22 -26.39 -2.15 -0.55
CA PHE A 22 -25.95 -1.52 -1.81
C PHE A 22 -27.02 -0.63 -2.41
N ASP A 23 -28.29 -1.04 -2.33
CA ASP A 23 -29.42 -0.32 -2.91
C ASP A 23 -29.85 0.90 -2.05
N GLN A 24 -29.69 0.83 -0.74
CA GLN A 24 -29.93 1.95 0.18
C GLN A 24 -28.69 2.86 0.21
N VAL A 25 -28.62 3.80 -0.72
CA VAL A 25 -27.57 4.82 -0.71
C VAL A 25 -27.86 5.82 0.41
N SER A 26 -26.91 5.98 1.32
CA SER A 26 -27.00 6.99 2.38
C SER A 26 -27.23 8.38 1.77
N GLU A 27 -28.29 9.03 2.24
CA GLU A 27 -28.67 10.42 1.94
C GLU A 27 -27.73 11.45 2.56
N ALA A 28 -26.75 11.01 3.36
CA ALA A 28 -25.74 11.91 3.88
C ALA A 28 -25.01 12.55 2.69
N GLU A 29 -25.11 13.88 2.64
CA GLU A 29 -24.33 14.73 1.75
C GLU A 29 -22.85 14.30 1.84
N PRO A 30 -22.14 14.24 0.71
CA PRO A 30 -20.72 13.96 0.74
C PRO A 30 -20.07 14.99 1.67
N VAL A 31 -19.64 14.52 2.84
CA VAL A 31 -18.87 15.32 3.80
C VAL A 31 -17.76 15.98 3.00
N SER A 32 -17.58 17.30 3.18
CA SER A 32 -16.49 18.00 2.51
C SER A 32 -15.22 17.20 2.78
N ILE A 33 -14.72 16.60 1.71
CA ILE A 33 -13.61 15.67 1.78
C ILE A 33 -12.49 16.41 2.51
N GLU A 34 -12.01 15.84 3.62
CA GLU A 34 -10.75 16.29 4.18
C GLU A 34 -9.75 16.30 3.02
N SER A 35 -9.09 17.44 2.83
CA SER A 35 -8.29 17.84 1.67
C SER A 35 -7.26 16.82 1.14
N TRP A 36 -7.10 15.69 1.81
CA TRP A 36 -6.17 14.59 1.53
C TRP A 36 -6.74 13.45 0.68
N SER A 37 -8.05 13.39 0.43
CA SER A 37 -8.59 12.30 -0.41
C SER A 37 -8.30 12.56 -1.90
N TYR A 38 -7.42 11.73 -2.48
CA TYR A 38 -7.06 11.81 -3.91
C TYR A 38 -8.19 11.38 -4.86
N LEU A 39 -9.23 10.75 -4.33
CA LEU A 39 -10.43 10.39 -5.09
C LEU A 39 -11.41 11.55 -5.01
N MET A 40 -11.83 12.05 -6.16
CA MET A 40 -12.87 13.08 -6.21
C MET A 40 -14.16 12.52 -5.59
N PRO A 41 -14.90 13.33 -4.81
CA PRO A 41 -16.21 12.92 -4.35
C PRO A 41 -17.10 12.62 -5.57
N PRO A 42 -18.05 11.69 -5.44
CA PRO A 42 -19.04 11.49 -6.50
C PRO A 42 -19.79 12.80 -6.71
N ALA A 43 -19.88 13.25 -7.96
CA ALA A 43 -20.47 14.54 -8.32
C ALA A 43 -21.95 14.67 -7.92
N ASN A 44 -22.67 13.54 -7.82
CA ASN A 44 -24.06 13.50 -7.38
C ASN A 44 -24.44 12.09 -6.89
N THR A 45 -25.65 11.98 -6.34
CA THR A 45 -26.20 10.72 -5.83
C THR A 45 -26.27 9.63 -6.90
N ALA A 46 -26.63 9.94 -8.15
CA ALA A 46 -26.71 8.96 -9.23
C ALA A 46 -25.33 8.33 -9.54
N VAL A 47 -24.28 9.15 -9.60
CA VAL A 47 -22.89 8.68 -9.75
C VAL A 47 -22.46 7.83 -8.56
N LYS A 48 -22.82 8.24 -7.33
CA LYS A 48 -22.59 7.46 -6.10
C LYS A 48 -23.27 6.08 -6.19
N MET A 49 -24.52 6.00 -6.66
CA MET A 49 -25.24 4.73 -6.86
C MET A 49 -24.53 3.83 -7.89
N GLN A 50 -24.13 4.40 -9.02
CA GLN A 50 -23.46 3.66 -10.09
C GLN A 50 -22.12 3.08 -9.64
N LEU A 51 -21.28 3.87 -8.95
CA LEU A 51 -20.00 3.41 -8.40
C LEU A 51 -20.20 2.27 -7.40
N ARG A 52 -21.21 2.38 -6.52
CA ARG A 52 -21.57 1.32 -5.56
C ARG A 52 -21.95 0.01 -6.27
N ARG A 53 -22.72 0.09 -7.37
CA ARG A 53 -23.07 -1.09 -8.18
C ARG A 53 -21.85 -1.73 -8.82
N GLN A 54 -20.89 -0.94 -9.30
CA GLN A 54 -19.66 -1.46 -9.92
C GLN A 54 -18.77 -2.20 -8.92
N ILE A 55 -18.66 -1.75 -7.68
CA ILE A 55 -17.83 -2.41 -6.65
C ILE A 55 -18.52 -3.58 -5.96
N ARG A 56 -19.84 -3.73 -6.13
CA ARG A 56 -20.64 -4.76 -5.44
C ARG A 56 -20.09 -6.19 -5.64
N PRO A 57 -19.77 -6.66 -6.87
CA PRO A 57 -19.24 -8.01 -7.06
C PRO A 57 -17.90 -8.25 -6.36
N PHE A 58 -17.07 -7.21 -6.26
CA PHE A 58 -15.81 -7.27 -5.52
C PHE A 58 -16.05 -7.47 -4.03
N VAL A 59 -16.96 -6.69 -3.43
CA VAL A 59 -17.31 -6.78 -2.01
C VAL A 59 -17.95 -8.12 -1.69
N GLU A 60 -18.91 -8.58 -2.51
CA GLU A 60 -19.54 -9.90 -2.37
C GLU A 60 -18.49 -11.02 -2.40
N ASN A 61 -17.58 -10.98 -3.39
CA ASN A 61 -16.52 -11.99 -3.49
C ASN A 61 -15.55 -11.95 -2.31
N ALA A 62 -15.16 -10.76 -1.83
CA ALA A 62 -14.29 -10.62 -0.67
C ALA A 62 -14.92 -11.19 0.60
N LEU A 63 -16.21 -10.90 0.84
CA LEU A 63 -16.97 -11.42 1.98
C LEU A 63 -17.17 -12.94 1.89
N ARG A 64 -17.48 -13.45 0.70
CA ARG A 64 -17.64 -14.89 0.44
C ARG A 64 -16.35 -15.66 0.67
N LYS A 65 -15.20 -15.13 0.22
CA LYS A 65 -13.88 -15.74 0.42
C LYS A 65 -13.43 -15.68 1.89
N GLY A 66 -13.76 -14.59 2.57
CA GLY A 66 -13.31 -14.31 3.93
C GLY A 66 -11.78 -14.18 4.04
N PRO A 67 -11.26 -13.96 5.25
CA PRO A 67 -9.83 -13.71 5.45
C PRO A 67 -8.91 -14.83 4.95
N LEU A 68 -9.32 -16.09 5.14
CA LEU A 68 -8.52 -17.24 4.72
C LEU A 68 -8.47 -17.39 3.19
N GLY A 69 -9.59 -17.18 2.50
CA GLY A 69 -9.65 -17.22 1.04
C GLY A 69 -8.86 -16.08 0.41
N LEU A 70 -8.96 -14.87 0.95
CA LEU A 70 -8.15 -13.72 0.51
C LEU A 70 -6.66 -13.95 0.75
N ALA A 71 -6.28 -14.54 1.88
CA ALA A 71 -4.89 -14.91 2.14
C ALA A 71 -4.39 -15.99 1.18
N ALA A 72 -5.24 -16.91 0.74
CA ALA A 72 -4.89 -17.90 -0.28
C ALA A 72 -4.66 -17.24 -1.65
N ASP A 73 -5.55 -16.33 -2.07
CA ASP A 73 -5.37 -15.53 -3.30
C ASP A 73 -4.04 -14.76 -3.26
N PHE A 74 -3.76 -14.10 -2.13
CA PHE A 74 -2.54 -13.32 -1.94
C PHE A 74 -1.26 -14.18 -2.05
N ARG A 75 -1.32 -15.45 -1.62
CA ARG A 75 -0.19 -16.38 -1.77
C ARG A 75 0.03 -16.83 -3.21
N GLN A 76 -1.01 -16.84 -4.03
CA GLN A 76 -0.94 -17.23 -5.44
C GLN A 76 -0.49 -16.09 -6.36
N MET A 77 -0.64 -14.83 -5.93
CA MET A 77 -0.15 -13.69 -6.70
C MET A 77 1.36 -13.82 -6.96
N LYS A 78 1.78 -13.51 -8.19
CA LYS A 78 3.20 -13.45 -8.55
C LYS A 78 3.90 -12.46 -7.62
N ARG A 79 4.79 -12.99 -6.78
CA ARG A 79 5.62 -12.19 -5.85
C ARG A 79 6.92 -11.70 -6.46
N LYS A 80 7.18 -12.06 -7.70
CA LYS A 80 8.44 -11.76 -8.38
C LYS A 80 8.12 -10.94 -9.61
N ASP A 81 8.41 -9.64 -9.51
CA ASP A 81 8.90 -8.92 -10.68
C ASP A 81 10.18 -9.61 -11.16
N ASP A 82 10.47 -9.55 -12.45
CA ASP A 82 11.71 -10.12 -13.00
C ASP A 82 12.90 -9.56 -12.18
N PRO A 83 13.72 -10.43 -11.55
CA PRO A 83 14.83 -10.00 -10.69
C PRO A 83 16.00 -9.36 -11.46
N LEU A 84 15.79 -9.04 -12.73
CA LEU A 84 16.77 -8.51 -13.67
C LEU A 84 16.52 -7.00 -13.84
N PRO A 85 17.34 -6.08 -13.31
CA PRO A 85 18.37 -6.16 -12.26
C PRO A 85 18.08 -5.21 -11.07
N MET A 86 18.62 -5.53 -9.89
CA MET A 86 18.73 -4.62 -8.74
C MET A 86 20.21 -4.25 -8.52
N SER A 87 20.92 -4.00 -9.62
CA SER A 87 22.37 -3.86 -9.63
C SER A 87 22.82 -2.63 -8.82
N GLU A 88 22.11 -1.51 -8.95
CA GLU A 88 22.41 -0.30 -8.18
C GLU A 88 22.11 -0.49 -6.69
N PHE A 89 21.04 -1.22 -6.35
CA PHE A 89 20.74 -1.58 -4.96
C PHE A 89 21.90 -2.36 -4.32
N ILE A 90 22.43 -3.38 -5.02
CA ILE A 90 23.54 -4.20 -4.54
C ILE A 90 24.83 -3.37 -4.45
N ALA A 91 25.12 -2.54 -5.46
CA ALA A 91 26.32 -1.71 -5.50
C ALA A 91 26.38 -0.69 -4.36
N GLN A 92 25.22 -0.25 -3.86
CA GLN A 92 25.11 0.79 -2.83
C GLN A 92 24.94 0.22 -1.41
N GLU A 93 24.91 -1.11 -1.29
CA GLU A 93 24.87 -1.81 -0.01
C GLU A 93 26.10 -1.50 0.88
N PRO A 94 27.36 -1.54 0.39
CA PRO A 94 28.53 -1.17 1.19
C PRO A 94 28.54 0.30 1.60
N ASN A 95 27.88 1.17 0.82
CA ASN A 95 27.77 2.60 1.10
C ASN A 95 26.71 2.91 2.15
N GLY A 96 26.03 1.88 2.68
CA GLY A 96 24.96 2.04 3.65
C GLY A 96 23.88 2.97 3.12
N LYS A 97 23.43 2.81 1.87
CA LYS A 97 22.31 3.58 1.32
C LYS A 97 20.96 2.87 1.49
N ASN A 98 20.97 1.56 1.70
CA ASN A 98 19.78 0.76 1.97
C ASN A 98 19.53 0.65 3.48
N ARG A 99 18.27 0.60 3.90
CA ARG A 99 17.88 0.35 5.29
C ARG A 99 17.72 -1.14 5.57
N TYR A 100 17.25 -1.90 4.59
CA TYR A 100 16.96 -3.32 4.69
C TYR A 100 17.54 -4.06 3.48
N LYS A 101 18.18 -5.21 3.71
CA LYS A 101 18.85 -5.99 2.66
C LYS A 101 17.88 -6.85 1.84
N ASP A 102 16.76 -7.18 2.47
CA ASP A 102 15.69 -8.02 1.94
C ASP A 102 14.61 -7.22 1.19
N ILE A 103 14.70 -5.89 1.19
CA ILE A 103 13.81 -4.99 0.46
C ILE A 103 14.59 -4.33 -0.67
N GLY A 104 14.51 -4.91 -1.86
CA GLY A 104 15.25 -4.46 -3.04
C GLY A 104 14.81 -3.11 -3.63
N CYS A 105 15.61 -2.58 -4.55
CA CYS A 105 15.29 -1.44 -5.44
C CYS A 105 15.45 -1.90 -6.89
N LEU A 106 14.37 -1.91 -7.67
CA LEU A 106 14.43 -2.34 -9.07
C LEU A 106 15.06 -1.27 -9.95
N ASP A 107 16.00 -1.64 -10.82
CA ASP A 107 16.68 -0.64 -11.67
C ASP A 107 15.74 -0.01 -12.70
N ASN A 108 14.79 -0.78 -13.24
CA ASN A 108 13.90 -0.34 -14.34
C ASN A 108 13.01 0.87 -13.98
N ASN A 109 12.68 1.04 -12.70
CA ASN A 109 11.81 2.12 -12.23
C ASN A 109 12.43 2.92 -11.07
N ARG A 110 13.74 2.78 -10.82
CA ARG A 110 14.40 3.56 -9.76
C ARG A 110 14.39 5.06 -10.06
N VAL A 111 14.37 5.86 -9.00
CA VAL A 111 14.60 7.30 -9.12
C VAL A 111 16.11 7.55 -9.20
N VAL A 112 16.55 8.26 -10.23
CA VAL A 112 17.96 8.64 -10.43
C VAL A 112 18.14 10.10 -10.02
N LEU A 113 19.02 10.34 -9.04
CA LEU A 113 19.38 11.70 -8.63
C LEU A 113 20.39 12.28 -9.62
N SER A 114 20.16 13.53 -10.03
CA SER A 114 21.11 14.33 -10.81
C SER A 114 21.94 15.29 -9.96
N ILE A 115 21.73 15.28 -8.64
CA ILE A 115 22.32 16.23 -7.70
C ILE A 115 23.23 15.48 -6.72
N GLY A 116 24.46 15.96 -6.57
CA GLY A 116 25.44 15.42 -5.64
C GLY A 116 26.26 14.25 -6.20
N PRO A 117 27.12 13.64 -5.36
CA PRO A 117 28.12 12.66 -5.82
C PRO A 117 27.56 11.25 -6.02
N CYS A 118 26.29 11.00 -5.66
CA CYS A 118 25.66 9.69 -5.70
C CYS A 118 24.30 9.81 -6.37
N SER A 119 24.12 9.11 -7.48
CA SER A 119 22.87 9.12 -8.27
C SER A 119 21.80 8.19 -7.69
N TYR A 120 22.09 7.48 -6.61
CA TYR A 120 21.23 6.47 -6.02
C TYR A 120 20.45 6.99 -4.80
N ILE A 121 19.15 6.71 -4.82
CA ILE A 121 18.27 6.72 -3.66
C ILE A 121 17.41 5.46 -3.72
N HIS A 122 17.16 4.84 -2.57
CA HIS A 122 16.26 3.68 -2.49
C HIS A 122 14.80 4.13 -2.63
N ALA A 123 14.40 4.32 -3.88
CA ALA A 123 13.08 4.77 -4.28
C ALA A 123 12.74 4.29 -5.69
N ASN A 124 11.49 3.91 -5.91
CA ASN A 124 10.96 3.49 -7.20
C ASN A 124 9.71 4.30 -7.57
N TYR A 125 9.55 4.58 -8.86
CA TYR A 125 8.29 5.07 -9.41
C TYR A 125 7.24 3.95 -9.39
N VAL A 126 6.06 4.26 -8.86
CA VAL A 126 4.91 3.37 -8.85
C VAL A 126 3.81 3.95 -9.74
N SER A 127 3.40 3.13 -10.71
CA SER A 127 2.40 3.49 -11.70
C SER A 127 0.97 3.40 -11.15
N THR A 128 0.08 4.23 -11.68
CA THR A 128 -1.36 3.99 -11.69
C THR A 128 -1.80 3.72 -13.14
N PRO A 129 -3.01 3.18 -13.37
CA PRO A 129 -3.50 2.93 -14.75
C PRO A 129 -3.40 4.15 -15.68
N ASN A 130 -3.48 5.36 -15.13
CA ASN A 130 -3.49 6.60 -15.92
C ASN A 130 -2.14 7.35 -15.88
N ASN A 131 -1.17 6.91 -15.09
CA ASN A 131 0.13 7.58 -14.99
C ASN A 131 1.25 6.61 -14.56
N PRO A 132 2.26 6.35 -15.41
CA PRO A 132 3.33 5.39 -15.12
C PRO A 132 4.27 5.81 -13.99
N LYS A 133 4.30 7.08 -13.60
CA LYS A 133 5.19 7.64 -12.55
C LYS A 133 4.41 8.49 -11.55
N ARG A 134 3.22 8.01 -11.13
CA ARG A 134 2.32 8.79 -10.25
C ARG A 134 2.90 8.98 -8.85
N PHE A 135 3.50 7.94 -8.29
CA PHE A 135 4.01 7.96 -6.92
C PHE A 135 5.49 7.63 -6.90
N ILE A 136 6.19 8.16 -5.90
CA ILE A 136 7.53 7.72 -5.53
C ILE A 136 7.38 6.99 -4.19
N CYS A 137 7.59 5.68 -4.21
CA CYS A 137 7.69 4.89 -3.00
C CYS A 137 9.17 4.81 -2.62
N THR A 138 9.50 5.28 -1.42
CA THR A 138 10.89 5.37 -0.94
C THR A 138 10.98 4.88 0.50
N GLN A 139 12.14 4.34 0.88
CA GLN A 139 12.39 4.03 2.28
C GLN A 139 12.44 5.31 3.14
N LEU A 140 12.13 5.19 4.43
CA LEU A 140 12.31 6.30 5.36
C LEU A 140 13.81 6.66 5.46
N LYS A 141 14.14 7.93 5.23
CA LYS A 141 15.49 8.45 5.46
C LYS A 141 15.98 8.01 6.84
N ARG A 142 17.17 7.42 6.90
CA ARG A 142 17.86 7.30 8.18
C ARG A 142 18.06 8.72 8.69
N LYS A 143 17.57 9.03 9.90
CA LYS A 143 18.09 10.19 10.62
C LYS A 143 19.60 9.95 10.70
N LEU A 144 20.39 10.97 10.39
CA LEU A 144 21.76 11.01 10.89
C LEU A 144 21.60 10.88 12.40
N ILE A 145 22.02 9.75 12.95
CA ILE A 145 22.37 9.73 14.37
C ILE A 145 23.51 10.74 14.41
N GLN A 146 23.24 11.97 14.86
CA GLN A 146 24.33 12.78 15.39
C GLN A 146 24.97 11.86 16.42
N SER A 147 26.20 11.45 16.17
CA SER A 147 27.04 10.85 17.18
C SER A 147 27.05 11.85 18.33
N ALA A 148 26.14 11.68 19.29
CA ALA A 148 26.26 12.30 20.58
C ALA A 148 27.61 11.80 21.07
N GLY A 149 28.60 12.70 21.05
CA GLY A 149 29.90 12.41 21.62
C GLY A 149 29.65 11.85 23.02
N THR A 150 30.18 10.67 23.26
CA THR A 150 30.38 10.20 24.63
C THR A 150 31.11 11.32 25.36
N PRO A 151 30.58 11.87 26.48
CA PRO A 151 31.38 12.74 27.32
C PRO A 151 32.55 11.89 27.81
N THR A 152 33.75 12.18 27.31
CA THR A 152 34.99 11.62 27.83
C THR A 152 35.12 12.03 29.30
N ASP A 153 35.51 11.05 30.10
CA ASP A 153 36.05 11.14 31.45
C ASP A 153 36.51 12.54 31.87
N ASN A 154 35.93 13.01 32.97
CA ASN A 154 36.62 13.80 33.99
C ASN A 154 35.81 13.72 35.28
N MET A 155 35.98 12.62 36.01
CA MET A 155 35.90 12.67 37.47
C MET A 155 37.31 12.49 38.00
N LEU A 156 37.68 13.45 38.85
CA LEU A 156 38.88 13.49 39.69
C LEU A 156 39.11 12.17 40.45
#